data_AF-A0A2A3DTK7-F1
#
_entry.id   AF-A0A2A3DTK7-F1
#
_cell.length_a   1.000
_cell.length_b   1.000
_cell.length_c   1.000
_cell.angle_alpha   90.00
_cell.angle_beta   90.00
_cell.angle_gamma   90.00
#
_symmetry.space_group_name_H-M   'P 1'
#
loop_
_entity.id
_entity.type
_entity.pdbx_description
1 polymer ?
#
loop_
_entity_poly.entity_id
_entity_poly.type
_entity_poly.pdbx_seq_one_letter_code
_entity_poly.pdbx_strand_id
1 'polypeptide(L)'
;MIEPKKDVIRQTDAEAIRLAKTLIRAARFGALAVVEPGTGAPLASRVGVATDIDGAPLILISMLSAHTGALVADPRCSLLLGEPGKGDPLAHPRISLACRAVLLERGSADQVRAERRYLNRNPKAKLYAGLGDFSFFRLEPGRASLNGGFGKAYLLDRDDFVTGRALVEELAGSEQAALDHMNADHRDAIALYARHFGGAAGDGWIVTGFDADGMDLAALDATCRIFFPQPLQAARELRSVLVEMAKAGRAAEQER
;
A
#
# COMPACT_ATOMS: atom_id res chain seq x y z
N MET A 1 -25.97 -39.55 3.54
CA MET A 1 -25.29 -38.57 4.42
C MET A 1 -24.56 -37.61 3.50
N ILE A 2 -24.96 -36.34 3.47
CA ILE A 2 -24.24 -35.31 2.70
C ILE A 2 -23.06 -34.90 3.58
N GLU A 3 -21.83 -35.19 3.16
CA GLU A 3 -20.63 -34.70 3.85
C GLU A 3 -20.71 -33.19 4.01
N PRO A 4 -20.45 -32.62 5.21
CA PRO A 4 -20.41 -31.18 5.38
C PRO A 4 -19.33 -30.63 4.45
N LYS A 5 -19.75 -29.76 3.52
CA LYS A 5 -18.88 -29.14 2.52
C LYS A 5 -17.78 -28.39 3.26
N LYS A 6 -16.55 -28.89 3.17
CA LYS A 6 -15.39 -28.29 3.83
C LYS A 6 -15.24 -26.87 3.30
N ASP A 7 -15.37 -25.88 4.18
CA ASP A 7 -15.19 -24.49 3.77
C ASP A 7 -13.73 -24.30 3.35
N VAL A 8 -13.55 -23.90 2.09
CA VAL A 8 -12.23 -23.66 1.50
C VAL A 8 -11.70 -22.27 1.89
N ILE A 9 -12.57 -21.40 2.41
CA ILE A 9 -12.23 -20.09 2.94
C ILE A 9 -11.88 -20.24 4.42
N ARG A 10 -10.70 -19.74 4.79
CA ARG A 10 -10.24 -19.69 6.17
C ARG A 10 -10.82 -18.47 6.86
N GLN A 11 -11.00 -18.56 8.17
CA GLN A 11 -11.28 -17.41 9.01
C GLN A 11 -10.14 -16.40 8.89
N THR A 12 -10.48 -15.12 8.73
CA THR A 12 -9.52 -14.02 8.68
C THR A 12 -8.93 -13.80 10.08
N ASP A 13 -7.62 -13.97 10.18
CA ASP A 13 -6.83 -13.83 11.40
C ASP A 13 -5.83 -12.67 11.28
N ALA A 14 -5.10 -12.39 12.35
CA ALA A 14 -4.14 -11.28 12.39
C ALA A 14 -2.97 -11.47 11.39
N GLU A 15 -2.60 -12.70 11.06
CA GLU A 15 -1.54 -12.98 10.07
C GLU A 15 -2.04 -12.68 8.65
N ALA A 16 -3.26 -13.08 8.33
CA ALA A 16 -3.92 -12.78 7.06
C ALA A 16 -4.09 -11.26 6.88
N ILE A 17 -4.52 -10.55 7.92
CA ILE A 17 -4.64 -9.09 7.92
C ILE A 17 -3.27 -8.44 7.68
N ARG A 18 -2.23 -8.87 8.41
CA ARG A 18 -0.88 -8.35 8.24
C ARG A 18 -0.34 -8.61 6.84
N LEU A 19 -0.59 -9.78 6.27
CA LEU A 19 -0.20 -10.12 4.90
C LEU A 19 -0.95 -9.27 3.88
N ALA A 20 -2.26 -9.07 4.04
CA ALA A 20 -3.06 -8.20 3.19
C ALA A 20 -2.51 -6.77 3.19
N LYS A 21 -2.32 -6.17 4.37
CA LYS A 21 -1.72 -4.83 4.52
C LYS A 21 -0.33 -4.78 3.90
N THR A 22 0.50 -5.81 4.06
CA THR A 22 1.83 -5.89 3.44
C THR A 22 1.75 -5.84 1.92
N LEU A 23 0.90 -6.65 1.30
CA LEU A 23 0.74 -6.68 -0.16
C LEU A 23 0.25 -5.34 -0.71
N ILE A 24 -0.69 -4.69 -0.01
CA ILE A 24 -1.25 -3.39 -0.41
C ILE A 24 -0.20 -2.29 -0.29
N ARG A 25 0.50 -2.21 0.85
CA ARG A 25 1.47 -1.15 1.16
C ARG A 25 2.77 -1.28 0.36
N ALA A 26 3.22 -2.52 0.11
CA ALA A 26 4.44 -2.77 -0.63
C ALA A 26 4.26 -2.63 -2.15
N ALA A 27 3.04 -2.72 -2.69
CA ALA A 27 2.79 -2.66 -4.12
C ALA A 27 3.36 -1.39 -4.78
N ARG A 28 4.05 -1.58 -5.92
CA ARG A 28 4.51 -0.49 -6.81
C ARG A 28 3.66 -0.37 -8.06
N PHE A 29 3.03 -1.47 -8.44
CA PHE A 29 2.11 -1.56 -9.54
C PHE A 29 1.07 -2.66 -9.27
N GLY A 30 0.03 -2.69 -10.07
CA GLY A 30 -1.02 -3.71 -10.01
C GLY A 30 -1.71 -3.90 -11.34
N ALA A 31 -2.52 -4.95 -11.43
CA ALA A 31 -3.44 -5.13 -12.55
C ALA A 31 -4.80 -4.55 -12.16
N LEU A 32 -5.19 -3.46 -12.82
CA LEU A 32 -6.47 -2.80 -12.69
C LEU A 32 -7.46 -3.42 -13.69
N ALA A 33 -8.58 -3.93 -13.19
CA ALA A 33 -9.71 -4.35 -13.99
C ALA A 33 -10.86 -3.34 -13.88
N VAL A 34 -11.40 -2.93 -15.02
CA VAL A 34 -12.48 -1.95 -15.15
C VAL A 34 -13.57 -2.49 -16.08
N VAL A 35 -14.74 -1.85 -16.11
CA VAL A 35 -15.85 -2.23 -17.00
C VAL A 35 -15.80 -1.33 -18.23
N GLU A 36 -15.60 -1.91 -19.41
CA GLU A 36 -15.57 -1.18 -20.67
C GLU A 36 -16.97 -0.58 -20.98
N PRO A 37 -17.07 0.73 -21.24
CA PRO A 37 -18.35 1.37 -21.59
C PRO A 37 -18.93 0.81 -22.89
N GLY A 38 -20.25 0.67 -22.94
CA GLY A 38 -20.97 0.19 -24.12
C GLY A 38 -21.01 -1.34 -24.26
N THR A 39 -19.86 -2.02 -24.16
CA THR A 39 -19.80 -3.49 -24.26
C THR A 39 -20.05 -4.19 -22.92
N GLY A 40 -19.69 -3.55 -21.80
CA GLY A 40 -19.69 -4.16 -20.47
C GLY A 40 -18.57 -5.19 -20.25
N ALA A 41 -17.64 -5.34 -21.20
CA ALA A 41 -16.54 -6.29 -21.09
C ALA A 41 -15.53 -5.88 -20.01
N PRO A 42 -14.94 -6.82 -19.25
CA PRO A 42 -13.87 -6.49 -18.32
C PRO A 42 -12.59 -6.14 -19.10
N LEU A 43 -12.05 -4.96 -18.85
CA LEU A 43 -10.75 -4.50 -19.38
C LEU A 43 -9.70 -4.55 -18.28
N ALA A 44 -8.59 -5.24 -18.52
CA ALA A 44 -7.46 -5.30 -17.60
C ALA A 44 -6.27 -4.51 -18.14
N SER A 45 -5.64 -3.69 -17.28
CA SER A 45 -4.42 -2.94 -17.62
C SER A 45 -3.49 -2.81 -16.42
N ARG A 46 -2.21 -2.55 -16.65
CA ARG A 46 -1.23 -2.30 -15.58
C ARG A 46 -1.26 -0.83 -15.18
N VAL A 47 -1.26 -0.57 -13.87
CA VAL A 47 -1.18 0.79 -13.30
C VAL A 47 -0.06 0.86 -12.26
N GLY A 48 0.59 2.03 -12.14
CA GLY A 48 1.44 2.34 -11.00
C GLY A 48 0.61 2.55 -9.74
N VAL A 49 1.12 2.14 -8.59
CA VAL A 49 0.40 2.13 -7.31
C VAL A 49 1.24 2.78 -6.23
N ALA A 50 0.58 3.56 -5.39
CA ALA A 50 1.01 3.93 -4.04
C ALA A 50 -0.20 3.78 -3.11
N THR A 51 -0.08 4.19 -1.84
CA THR A 51 -1.21 4.22 -0.90
C THR A 51 -1.32 5.57 -0.21
N ASP A 52 -2.55 5.99 0.06
CA ASP A 52 -2.81 7.07 1.01
C ASP A 52 -2.53 6.56 2.44
N ILE A 53 -2.55 7.44 3.44
CA ILE A 53 -2.19 7.11 4.83
C ILE A 53 -3.06 5.99 5.39
N ASP A 54 -4.34 5.92 5.01
CA ASP A 54 -5.27 4.90 5.50
C ASP A 54 -5.10 3.52 4.87
N GLY A 55 -4.40 3.42 3.73
CA GLY A 55 -4.18 2.16 3.00
C GLY A 55 -4.91 2.08 1.66
N ALA A 56 -5.77 3.05 1.34
CA ALA A 56 -6.43 3.04 0.04
C ALA A 56 -5.39 3.22 -1.09
N PRO A 57 -5.46 2.39 -2.15
CA PRO A 57 -4.58 2.54 -3.30
C PRO A 57 -4.78 3.89 -4.01
N LEU A 58 -3.66 4.49 -4.40
CA LEU A 58 -3.59 5.69 -5.23
C LEU A 58 -3.00 5.31 -6.58
N ILE A 59 -3.64 5.77 -7.65
CA ILE A 59 -3.14 5.62 -9.02
C ILE A 59 -3.06 6.98 -9.70
N LEU A 60 -2.07 7.13 -10.59
CA LEU A 60 -1.88 8.32 -11.43
C LEU A 60 -1.95 7.87 -12.89
N ILE A 61 -3.00 8.28 -13.58
CA ILE A 61 -3.34 7.75 -14.91
C ILE A 61 -3.67 8.89 -15.88
N SER A 62 -3.33 8.69 -17.16
CA SER A 62 -3.68 9.65 -18.22
C SER A 62 -5.17 9.59 -18.52
N MET A 63 -5.81 10.74 -18.70
CA MET A 63 -7.19 10.92 -19.14
C MET A 63 -7.42 10.37 -20.56
N LEU A 64 -6.37 10.08 -21.31
CA LEU A 64 -6.42 9.50 -22.65
C LEU A 64 -6.43 7.97 -22.65
N SER A 65 -6.20 7.31 -21.51
CA SER A 65 -6.17 5.86 -21.44
C SER A 65 -7.57 5.24 -21.46
N ALA A 66 -7.67 4.04 -22.03
CA ALA A 66 -8.93 3.30 -22.06
C ALA A 66 -9.51 3.03 -20.65
N HIS A 67 -8.65 2.73 -19.68
CA HIS A 67 -9.11 2.51 -18.30
C HIS A 67 -9.63 3.78 -17.63
N THR A 68 -9.15 4.97 -18.00
CA THR A 68 -9.68 6.22 -17.41
C THR A 68 -11.07 6.51 -17.91
N GLY A 69 -11.31 6.39 -19.23
CA GLY A 69 -12.65 6.52 -19.80
C GLY A 69 -13.64 5.51 -19.18
N ALA A 70 -13.19 4.28 -18.96
CA ALA A 70 -13.98 3.26 -18.26
C ALA A 70 -14.31 3.64 -16.82
N LEU A 71 -13.33 4.08 -16.02
CA LEU A 71 -13.55 4.48 -14.62
C LEU A 71 -14.47 5.70 -14.47
N VAL A 72 -14.41 6.65 -15.41
CA VAL A 72 -15.30 7.82 -15.41
C VAL A 72 -16.74 7.41 -15.70
N ALA A 73 -16.95 6.43 -16.59
CA ALA A 73 -18.28 5.93 -16.93
C ALA A 73 -18.85 5.00 -15.85
N ASP A 74 -18.04 4.12 -15.28
CA ASP A 74 -18.39 3.24 -14.16
C ASP A 74 -17.22 3.15 -13.17
N PRO A 75 -17.37 3.69 -11.95
CA PRO A 75 -16.26 3.74 -11.00
C PRO A 75 -15.93 2.37 -10.40
N ARG A 76 -16.72 1.31 -10.64
CA ARG A 76 -16.43 -0.02 -10.10
C ARG A 76 -15.19 -0.60 -10.76
N CYS A 77 -14.22 -0.99 -9.95
CA CYS A 77 -13.00 -1.62 -10.43
C CYS A 77 -12.50 -2.71 -9.47
N SER A 78 -11.54 -3.49 -9.93
CA SER A 78 -10.77 -4.42 -9.10
C SER A 78 -9.29 -4.16 -9.28
N LEU A 79 -8.51 -4.25 -8.20
CA LEU A 79 -7.05 -4.13 -8.24
C LEU A 79 -6.42 -5.41 -7.69
N LEU A 80 -5.69 -6.12 -8.55
CA LEU A 80 -4.89 -7.28 -8.16
C LEU A 80 -3.46 -6.84 -7.84
N LEU A 81 -3.01 -7.19 -6.64
CA LEU A 81 -1.67 -6.94 -6.10
C LEU A 81 -1.01 -8.24 -5.64
N GLY A 82 0.32 -8.25 -5.61
CA GLY A 82 1.14 -9.41 -5.32
C GLY A 82 1.83 -9.92 -6.58
N GLU A 83 3.14 -10.13 -6.46
CA GLU A 83 3.98 -10.57 -7.56
C GLU A 83 4.50 -11.98 -7.30
N PRO A 84 4.55 -12.84 -8.33
CA PRO A 84 5.18 -14.15 -8.19
C PRO A 84 6.70 -13.99 -8.11
N GLY A 85 7.32 -14.72 -7.19
CA GLY A 85 8.77 -14.95 -7.18
C GLY A 85 9.16 -16.16 -8.03
N LYS A 86 10.34 -16.74 -7.74
CA LYS A 86 10.77 -18.01 -8.36
C LYS A 86 9.84 -19.17 -7.98
N GLY A 87 9.69 -20.13 -8.89
CA GLY A 87 8.86 -21.33 -8.68
C GLY A 87 7.43 -21.18 -9.22
N ASP A 88 6.49 -21.93 -8.64
CA ASP A 88 5.08 -21.89 -9.04
C ASP A 88 4.46 -20.51 -8.71
N PRO A 89 3.93 -19.77 -9.69
CA PRO A 89 3.32 -18.46 -9.45
C PRO A 89 2.13 -18.50 -8.47
N LEU A 90 1.41 -19.62 -8.38
CA LEU A 90 0.25 -19.79 -7.49
C LEU A 90 0.63 -20.09 -6.04
N ALA A 91 1.91 -20.30 -5.76
CA ALA A 91 2.42 -20.42 -4.39
C ALA A 91 2.60 -19.04 -3.71
N HIS A 92 2.71 -17.96 -4.47
CA HIS A 92 3.05 -16.63 -3.96
C HIS A 92 1.82 -15.82 -3.53
N PRO A 93 1.84 -15.10 -2.40
CA PRO A 93 0.70 -14.32 -1.94
C PRO A 93 0.20 -13.26 -2.92
N ARG A 94 -1.12 -13.06 -2.98
CA ARG A 94 -1.81 -12.10 -3.85
C ARG A 94 -3.13 -11.70 -3.25
N ILE A 95 -3.56 -10.47 -3.53
CA ILE A 95 -4.80 -9.89 -3.03
C ILE A 95 -5.53 -9.17 -4.15
N SER A 96 -6.83 -9.44 -4.28
CA SER A 96 -7.74 -8.72 -5.18
C SER A 96 -8.63 -7.81 -4.36
N LEU A 97 -8.53 -6.51 -4.57
CA LEU A 97 -9.36 -5.50 -3.93
C LEU A 97 -10.55 -5.18 -4.83
N ALA A 98 -11.77 -5.24 -4.30
CA ALA A 98 -12.95 -4.70 -4.97
C ALA A 98 -13.11 -3.23 -4.55
N CYS A 99 -13.01 -2.31 -5.51
CA CYS A 99 -12.92 -0.88 -5.23
C CYS A 99 -13.96 -0.07 -6.01
N ARG A 100 -14.16 1.18 -5.57
CA ARG A 100 -14.72 2.24 -6.40
C ARG A 100 -13.65 3.32 -6.59
N ALA A 101 -13.38 3.70 -7.84
CA ALA A 101 -12.46 4.77 -8.15
C ALA A 101 -13.11 6.13 -7.90
N VAL A 102 -12.37 7.03 -7.25
CA VAL A 102 -12.74 8.42 -7.02
C VAL A 102 -11.68 9.27 -7.70
N LEU A 103 -12.10 10.06 -8.69
CA LEU A 103 -11.25 11.09 -9.29
C LEU A 103 -11.03 12.19 -8.27
N LEU A 104 -9.77 12.50 -7.96
CA LEU A 104 -9.42 13.56 -7.02
C LEU A 104 -9.36 14.89 -7.76
N GLU A 105 -10.13 15.87 -7.26
CA GLU A 105 -10.16 17.21 -7.84
C GLU A 105 -8.78 17.88 -7.72
N ARG A 106 -8.26 18.40 -8.83
CA ARG A 106 -6.96 19.06 -8.88
C ARG A 106 -6.91 20.25 -7.92
N GLY A 107 -5.90 20.30 -7.06
CA GLY A 107 -5.73 21.35 -6.05
C GLY A 107 -6.54 21.16 -4.78
N SER A 108 -7.41 20.15 -4.69
CA SER A 108 -8.06 19.78 -3.42
C SER A 108 -7.04 19.26 -2.40
N ALA A 109 -7.36 19.37 -1.11
CA ALA A 109 -6.50 18.87 -0.04
C ALA A 109 -6.19 17.36 -0.18
N ASP A 110 -7.18 16.57 -0.61
CA ASP A 110 -7.01 15.14 -0.85
C ASP A 110 -6.09 14.86 -2.04
N GLN A 111 -6.23 15.61 -3.13
CA GLN A 111 -5.35 15.46 -4.29
C GLN A 111 -3.91 15.83 -3.96
N VAL A 112 -3.68 16.94 -3.23
CA VAL A 112 -2.34 17.37 -2.80
C VAL A 112 -1.68 16.31 -1.91
N ARG A 113 -2.42 15.74 -0.96
CA ARG A 113 -1.93 14.65 -0.10
C ARG A 113 -1.61 13.40 -0.91
N ALA A 114 -2.51 13.01 -1.82
CA ALA A 114 -2.33 11.85 -2.67
C ALA A 114 -1.13 11.99 -3.60
N GLU A 115 -0.95 13.15 -4.23
CA GLU A 115 0.19 13.45 -5.08
C GLU A 115 1.51 13.32 -4.31
N ARG A 116 1.60 13.99 -3.16
CA ARG A 116 2.77 13.90 -2.28
C ARG A 116 3.11 12.45 -1.94
N ARG A 117 2.13 11.67 -1.46
CA ARG A 117 2.31 10.24 -1.11
C ARG A 117 2.75 9.42 -2.32
N TYR A 118 2.09 9.62 -3.47
CA TYR A 118 2.40 8.90 -4.69
C TYR A 118 3.81 9.20 -5.18
N LEU A 119 4.24 10.46 -5.15
CA LEU A 119 5.57 10.88 -5.60
C LEU A 119 6.69 10.49 -4.63
N ASN A 120 6.43 10.45 -3.32
CA ASN A 120 7.39 9.91 -2.33
C ASN A 120 7.69 8.43 -2.63
N ARG A 121 6.69 7.67 -3.07
CA ARG A 121 6.84 6.26 -3.46
C ARG A 121 7.39 6.08 -4.86
N ASN A 122 6.96 6.91 -5.81
CA ASN A 122 7.24 6.80 -7.23
C ASN A 122 7.89 8.09 -7.76
N PRO A 123 9.16 8.39 -7.40
CA PRO A 123 9.78 9.68 -7.72
C PRO A 123 9.91 9.94 -9.23
N LYS A 124 10.03 8.88 -10.05
CA LYS A 124 10.06 9.00 -11.52
C LYS A 124 8.73 9.52 -12.10
N ALA A 125 7.62 9.42 -11.36
CA ALA A 125 6.33 9.91 -11.81
C ALA A 125 6.25 11.44 -11.88
N LYS A 126 7.19 12.18 -11.27
CA LYS A 126 7.32 13.64 -11.42
C LYS A 126 7.40 14.09 -12.88
N LEU A 127 7.90 13.22 -13.76
CA LEU A 127 8.00 13.49 -15.20
C LEU A 127 6.64 13.65 -15.89
N TYR A 128 5.57 13.08 -15.32
CA TYR A 128 4.24 13.10 -15.93
C TYR A 128 3.11 13.56 -14.99
N ALA A 129 3.31 13.59 -13.66
CA ALA A 129 2.29 14.01 -12.70
C ALA A 129 1.78 15.45 -12.91
N GLY A 130 2.65 16.34 -13.38
CA GLY A 130 2.31 17.73 -13.68
C GLY A 130 1.68 17.95 -15.06
N LEU A 131 1.58 16.90 -15.90
CA LEU A 131 0.95 17.02 -17.21
C LEU A 131 -0.57 17.17 -17.04
N GLY A 132 -1.18 18.06 -17.82
CA GLY A 132 -2.59 18.41 -17.69
C GLY A 132 -3.55 17.24 -17.94
N ASP A 133 -3.11 16.23 -18.68
CA ASP A 133 -3.86 15.03 -18.97
C ASP A 133 -3.65 13.91 -17.94
N PHE A 134 -2.83 14.07 -16.90
CA PHE A 134 -2.72 13.07 -15.83
C PHE A 134 -3.52 13.47 -14.60
N SER A 135 -4.26 12.51 -14.04
CA SER A 135 -5.11 12.71 -12.88
C SER A 135 -4.89 11.63 -11.82
N PHE A 136 -4.98 12.04 -10.55
CA PHE A 136 -4.95 11.12 -9.43
C PHE A 136 -6.34 10.54 -9.19
N PHE A 137 -6.40 9.22 -9.05
CA PHE A 137 -7.57 8.52 -8.56
C PHE A 137 -7.22 7.82 -7.25
N ARG A 138 -8.15 7.90 -6.31
CA ARG A 138 -8.15 7.12 -5.08
C ARG A 138 -9.11 5.96 -5.25
N LEU A 139 -8.62 4.74 -5.06
CA LEU A 139 -9.46 3.54 -5.14
C LEU A 139 -9.98 3.23 -3.75
N GLU A 140 -11.25 3.53 -3.49
CA GLU A 140 -11.91 3.22 -2.22
C GLU A 140 -12.20 1.73 -2.14
N PRO A 141 -11.47 0.94 -1.33
CA PRO A 141 -11.67 -0.50 -1.29
C PRO A 141 -12.84 -0.83 -0.35
N GLY A 142 -13.69 -1.77 -0.78
CA GLY A 142 -14.82 -2.25 0.02
C GLY A 142 -14.59 -3.62 0.65
N ARG A 143 -13.94 -4.53 -0.07
CA ARG A 143 -13.60 -5.88 0.39
C ARG A 143 -12.38 -6.40 -0.36
N ALA A 144 -11.75 -7.44 0.16
CA ALA A 144 -10.63 -8.10 -0.50
C ALA A 144 -10.74 -9.62 -0.49
N SER A 145 -10.19 -10.25 -1.52
CA SER A 145 -9.92 -11.67 -1.56
C SER A 145 -8.41 -11.87 -1.49
N LEU A 146 -7.93 -12.43 -0.37
CA LEU A 146 -6.53 -12.73 -0.17
C LEU A 146 -6.30 -14.21 -0.43
N ASN A 147 -5.24 -14.49 -1.17
CA ASN A 147 -4.70 -15.83 -1.23
C ASN A 147 -3.22 -15.77 -0.80
N GLY A 148 -2.91 -16.38 0.34
CA GLY A 148 -1.59 -16.43 0.95
C GLY A 148 -0.71 -17.58 0.46
N GLY A 149 -1.06 -18.23 -0.65
CA GLY A 149 -0.44 -19.46 -1.16
C GLY A 149 -1.40 -20.65 -1.13
N PHE A 150 -0.88 -21.84 -1.43
CA PHE A 150 -1.71 -23.04 -1.53
C PHE A 150 -2.58 -23.29 -0.29
N GLY A 151 -3.88 -23.44 -0.51
CA GLY A 151 -4.88 -23.73 0.53
C GLY A 151 -5.09 -22.62 1.56
N LYS A 152 -4.61 -21.40 1.32
CA LYS A 152 -4.71 -20.23 2.22
C LYS A 152 -5.55 -19.11 1.60
N ALA A 153 -6.86 -19.32 1.48
CA ALA A 153 -7.80 -18.32 0.95
C ALA A 153 -8.55 -17.63 2.10
N TYR A 154 -8.70 -16.31 2.03
CA TYR A 154 -9.36 -15.47 3.03
C TYR A 154 -10.24 -14.42 2.34
N LEU A 155 -11.33 -14.04 3.00
CA LEU A 155 -12.16 -12.90 2.61
C LEU A 155 -12.02 -11.83 3.69
N LEU A 156 -11.63 -10.63 3.29
CA LEU A 156 -11.44 -9.50 4.20
C LEU A 156 -12.49 -8.43 3.93
N ASP A 157 -12.98 -7.83 4.99
CA ASP A 157 -13.80 -6.63 4.94
C ASP A 157 -12.91 -5.39 5.01
N ARG A 158 -13.47 -4.23 4.64
CA ARG A 158 -12.73 -2.96 4.57
C ARG A 158 -11.93 -2.65 5.85
N ASP A 159 -12.52 -2.85 7.01
CA ASP A 159 -11.95 -2.46 8.30
C ASP A 159 -10.77 -3.36 8.72
N ASP A 160 -10.58 -4.51 8.06
CA ASP A 160 -9.41 -5.35 8.25
C ASP A 160 -8.14 -4.68 7.73
N PHE A 161 -8.23 -3.84 6.69
CA PHE A 161 -7.06 -3.32 5.96
C PHE A 161 -7.08 -1.82 5.65
N VAL A 162 -8.13 -1.09 6.03
CA VAL A 162 -8.21 0.37 5.95
C VAL A 162 -8.24 0.99 7.35
N THR A 163 -7.42 2.02 7.57
CA THR A 163 -7.33 2.73 8.86
C THR A 163 -8.43 3.79 8.99
N GLY A 164 -8.92 4.03 10.22
CA GLY A 164 -9.93 5.05 10.50
C GLY A 164 -9.47 6.50 10.26
N ARG A 165 -10.42 7.40 9.90
CA ARG A 165 -10.13 8.76 9.42
C ARG A 165 -9.47 9.70 10.44
N ALA A 166 -9.82 9.65 11.72
CA ALA A 166 -9.32 10.60 12.71
C ALA A 166 -7.79 10.57 12.84
N LEU A 167 -7.21 9.37 13.00
CA LEU A 167 -5.77 9.20 13.08
C LEU A 167 -5.06 9.52 11.74
N VAL A 168 -5.74 9.28 10.62
CA VAL A 168 -5.23 9.60 9.28
C VAL A 168 -5.03 11.10 9.11
N GLU A 169 -5.99 11.93 9.57
CA GLU A 169 -5.89 13.39 9.51
C GLU A 169 -4.77 13.93 10.41
N GLU A 170 -4.64 13.39 11.63
CA GLU A 170 -3.53 13.76 12.53
C GLU A 170 -2.17 13.45 11.90
N LEU A 171 -2.00 12.24 11.36
CA LEU A 171 -0.76 11.85 10.69
C LEU A 171 -0.51 12.70 9.45
N ALA A 172 -1.53 12.99 8.64
CA ALA A 172 -1.40 13.78 7.42
C ALA A 172 -0.74 15.14 7.66
N GLY A 173 -1.05 15.77 8.80
CA GLY A 173 -0.53 17.09 9.18
C GLY A 173 0.97 17.12 9.48
N SER A 174 1.56 16.02 9.93
CA SER A 174 2.98 15.98 10.35
C SER A 174 3.85 14.99 9.58
N GLU A 175 3.26 14.07 8.82
CA GLU A 175 3.98 12.95 8.19
C GLU A 175 5.13 13.41 7.29
N GLN A 176 4.91 14.39 6.42
CA GLN A 176 5.93 14.79 5.44
C GLN A 176 7.19 15.33 6.15
N ALA A 177 7.01 16.17 7.17
CA ALA A 177 8.13 16.69 7.95
C ALA A 177 8.90 15.55 8.65
N ALA A 178 8.20 14.53 9.14
CA ALA A 178 8.83 13.34 9.72
C ALA A 178 9.61 12.52 8.67
N LEU A 179 9.05 12.34 7.47
CA LEU A 179 9.74 11.67 6.36
C LEU A 179 11.01 12.42 5.97
N ASP A 180 10.92 13.74 5.78
CA ASP A 180 12.05 14.58 5.38
C ASP A 180 13.16 14.54 6.42
N HIS A 181 12.82 14.68 7.70
CA HIS A 181 13.78 14.58 8.81
C HIS A 181 14.46 13.21 8.88
N MET A 182 13.69 12.12 8.81
CA MET A 182 14.24 10.76 8.81
C MET A 182 15.17 10.52 7.63
N ASN A 183 14.77 11.00 6.46
CA ASN A 183 15.53 10.84 5.22
C ASN A 183 16.79 11.73 5.18
N ALA A 184 16.78 12.90 5.81
CA ALA A 184 17.94 13.78 5.87
C ALA A 184 18.96 13.33 6.93
N ASP A 185 18.47 13.00 8.12
CA ASP A 185 19.31 12.95 9.32
C ASP A 185 19.53 11.54 9.88
N HIS A 186 18.70 10.55 9.49
CA HIS A 186 18.65 9.22 10.15
C HIS A 186 18.76 8.04 9.17
N ARG A 187 19.63 8.16 8.16
CA ARG A 187 19.87 7.10 7.16
C ARG A 187 20.38 5.80 7.77
N ASP A 188 21.19 5.88 8.83
CA ASP A 188 21.68 4.73 9.60
C ASP A 188 20.52 3.97 10.26
N ALA A 189 19.58 4.70 10.87
CA ALA A 189 18.41 4.11 11.50
C ALA A 189 17.47 3.48 10.47
N ILE A 190 17.27 4.11 9.31
CA ILE A 190 16.46 3.54 8.22
C ILE A 190 17.07 2.22 7.73
N ALA A 191 18.39 2.17 7.52
CA ALA A 191 19.08 0.95 7.11
C ALA A 191 18.97 -0.15 8.18
N LEU A 192 19.10 0.21 9.45
CA LEU A 192 18.85 -0.70 10.57
C LEU A 192 17.42 -1.26 10.53
N TYR A 193 16.41 -0.42 10.33
CA TYR A 193 15.02 -0.88 10.26
C TYR A 193 14.80 -1.87 9.12
N ALA A 194 15.30 -1.51 7.92
CA ALA A 194 15.20 -2.34 6.72
C ALA A 194 15.80 -3.74 6.96
N ARG A 195 17.01 -3.82 7.53
CA ARG A 195 17.67 -5.10 7.79
C ARG A 195 17.02 -5.89 8.93
N HIS A 196 16.85 -5.26 10.09
CA HIS A 196 16.46 -5.95 11.32
C HIS A 196 14.97 -6.30 11.35
N PHE A 197 14.09 -5.33 11.09
CA PHE A 197 12.64 -5.55 11.14
C PHE A 197 12.05 -5.95 9.79
N GLY A 198 12.67 -5.49 8.70
CA GLY A 198 12.21 -5.77 7.33
C GLY A 198 12.80 -7.03 6.70
N GLY A 199 13.88 -7.58 7.25
CA GLY A 199 14.65 -8.66 6.62
C GLY A 199 15.21 -8.30 5.25
N ALA A 200 15.27 -7.01 4.92
CA ALA A 200 15.63 -6.52 3.61
C ALA A 200 17.15 -6.41 3.47
N ALA A 201 17.66 -6.81 2.29
CA ALA A 201 19.06 -6.71 1.96
C ALA A 201 19.38 -5.41 1.21
N GLY A 202 20.67 -5.07 1.16
CA GLY A 202 21.16 -3.90 0.44
C GLY A 202 21.01 -2.58 1.20
N ASP A 203 21.51 -1.52 0.57
CA ASP A 203 21.62 -0.18 1.14
C ASP A 203 20.77 0.84 0.35
N GLY A 204 20.82 2.11 0.76
CA GLY A 204 20.12 3.19 0.07
C GLY A 204 18.61 3.23 0.34
N TRP A 205 18.16 2.58 1.42
CA TRP A 205 16.78 2.63 1.87
C TRP A 205 16.37 4.04 2.29
N ILE A 206 15.21 4.45 1.81
CA ILE A 206 14.54 5.69 2.22
C ILE A 206 13.16 5.35 2.78
N VAL A 207 12.66 6.16 3.71
CA VAL A 207 11.26 6.08 4.12
C VAL A 207 10.39 6.84 3.13
N THR A 208 9.32 6.20 2.67
CA THR A 208 8.39 6.71 1.65
C THR A 208 7.02 7.06 2.22
N GLY A 209 6.68 6.55 3.40
CA GLY A 209 5.42 6.83 4.08
C GLY A 209 5.38 6.28 5.50
N PHE A 210 4.59 6.93 6.34
CA PHE A 210 4.17 6.43 7.64
C PHE A 210 2.64 6.25 7.65
N ASP A 211 2.17 5.32 8.46
CA ASP A 211 0.76 5.18 8.80
C ASP A 211 0.61 4.66 10.24
N ALA A 212 -0.61 4.37 10.67
CA ALA A 212 -0.89 3.91 12.02
C ALA A 212 -0.18 2.60 12.37
N ASP A 213 -0.01 1.69 11.41
CA ASP A 213 0.53 0.36 11.65
C ASP A 213 2.04 0.29 11.45
N GLY A 214 2.67 1.28 10.80
CA GLY A 214 4.08 1.17 10.44
C GLY A 214 4.63 2.20 9.46
N MET A 215 5.69 1.78 8.77
CA MET A 215 6.42 2.56 7.78
C MET A 215 6.71 1.78 6.51
N ASP A 216 6.73 2.49 5.37
CA ASP A 216 7.04 1.93 4.06
C ASP A 216 8.40 2.43 3.60
N LEU A 217 9.31 1.50 3.30
CA LEU A 217 10.63 1.79 2.77
C LEU A 217 10.76 1.43 1.29
N ALA A 218 11.68 2.10 0.61
CA ALA A 218 12.07 1.78 -0.76
C ALA A 218 13.59 1.95 -0.95
N ALA A 219 14.17 1.11 -1.81
CA ALA A 219 15.54 1.22 -2.30
C ALA A 219 15.57 0.80 -3.78
N LEU A 220 15.81 1.74 -4.68
CA LEU A 220 15.68 1.52 -6.13
C LEU A 220 14.30 0.93 -6.50
N ASP A 221 14.28 -0.35 -6.89
CA ASP A 221 13.08 -1.09 -7.26
C ASP A 221 12.55 -1.99 -6.13
N ALA A 222 13.32 -2.14 -5.04
CA ALA A 222 12.95 -2.91 -3.86
C ALA A 222 12.08 -2.09 -2.92
N THR A 223 11.18 -2.79 -2.22
CA THR A 223 10.30 -2.18 -1.23
C THR A 223 10.23 -3.06 0.00
N CYS A 224 9.97 -2.44 1.15
CA CYS A 224 9.87 -3.13 2.42
C CYS A 224 8.79 -2.47 3.27
N ARG A 225 7.86 -3.28 3.79
CA ARG A 225 6.87 -2.85 4.77
C ARG A 225 7.37 -3.24 6.16
N ILE A 226 7.44 -2.28 7.08
CA ILE A 226 7.80 -2.53 8.47
C ILE A 226 6.63 -2.13 9.36
N PHE A 227 6.20 -3.06 10.21
CA PHE A 227 5.15 -2.79 11.20
C PHE A 227 5.76 -2.30 12.50
N PHE A 228 5.08 -1.37 13.16
CA PHE A 228 5.36 -1.01 14.54
C PHE A 228 5.00 -2.18 15.48
N PRO A 229 5.62 -2.25 16.67
CA PRO A 229 5.27 -3.28 17.66
C PRO A 229 3.79 -3.23 18.07
N GLN A 230 3.20 -2.03 18.07
CA GLN A 230 1.77 -1.76 18.28
C GLN A 230 1.34 -0.63 17.34
N PRO A 231 0.08 -0.64 16.84
CA PRO A 231 -0.45 0.48 16.08
C PRO A 231 -0.46 1.78 16.91
N LEU A 232 -0.11 2.89 16.26
CA LEU A 232 -0.19 4.22 16.86
C LEU A 232 -1.63 4.52 17.25
N GLN A 233 -1.81 5.11 18.42
CA GLN A 233 -3.10 5.64 18.87
C GLN A 233 -3.23 7.15 18.60
N ALA A 234 -2.10 7.84 18.41
CA ALA A 234 -2.04 9.26 18.06
C ALA A 234 -0.76 9.57 17.26
N ALA A 235 -0.80 10.59 16.39
CA ALA A 235 0.34 10.94 15.53
C ALA A 235 1.62 11.30 16.32
N ARG A 236 1.45 11.88 17.51
CA ARG A 236 2.57 12.25 18.42
C ARG A 236 3.43 11.07 18.88
N GLU A 237 2.91 9.85 18.82
CA GLU A 237 3.61 8.63 19.28
C GLU A 237 4.68 8.15 18.28
N LEU A 238 4.59 8.60 17.02
CA LEU A 238 5.47 8.15 15.92
C LEU A 238 6.95 8.27 16.30
N ARG A 239 7.36 9.44 16.82
CA ARG A 239 8.76 9.69 17.17
C ARG A 239 9.26 8.73 18.26
N SER A 240 8.50 8.55 19.33
CA SER A 240 8.88 7.63 20.41
C SER A 240 8.99 6.19 19.93
N VAL A 241 8.05 5.74 19.09
CA VAL A 241 8.06 4.38 18.54
C VAL A 241 9.30 4.15 17.68
N LEU A 242 9.66 5.10 16.81
CA LEU A 242 10.88 4.99 15.99
C LEU A 242 12.14 4.94 16.86
N VAL A 243 12.24 5.78 17.90
CA VAL A 243 13.39 5.78 18.81
C VAL A 243 13.53 4.43 19.53
N GLU A 244 12.45 3.87 20.04
CA GLU A 244 12.48 2.57 20.72
C GLU A 244 12.83 1.43 19.76
N MET A 245 12.29 1.46 18.53
CA MET A 245 12.68 0.51 17.50
C MET A 245 14.17 0.61 17.14
N ALA A 246 14.74 1.82 17.07
CA ALA A 246 16.17 1.99 16.80
C ALA A 246 17.04 1.42 17.93
N LYS A 247 16.65 1.64 19.19
CA LYS A 247 17.34 1.05 20.34
C LYS A 247 17.29 -0.47 20.30
N ALA A 248 16.11 -1.05 20.08
CA ALA A 248 15.93 -2.50 19.99
C ALA A 248 16.76 -3.12 18.85
N GLY A 249 16.73 -2.51 17.67
CA GLY A 249 17.54 -2.98 16.53
C GLY A 249 19.04 -2.92 16.81
N ARG A 250 19.53 -1.83 17.42
CA ARG A 250 20.96 -1.68 17.77
C ARG A 250 21.42 -2.69 18.82
N ALA A 251 20.59 -2.96 19.83
CA ALA A 251 20.88 -3.97 20.84
C ALA A 251 21.00 -5.37 20.20
N ALA A 252 20.08 -5.72 19.30
CA ALA A 252 20.09 -7.02 18.62
C ALA A 252 21.27 -7.18 17.63
N GLU A 253 21.81 -6.10 17.07
CA GLU A 253 23.05 -6.16 16.26
C GLU A 253 24.31 -6.37 17.11
N GLN A 254 24.30 -5.96 18.38
CA GLN A 254 25.43 -6.15 19.31
C GLN A 254 25.50 -7.56 19.91
N GLU A 255 24.38 -8.29 19.92
CA GLU A 255 24.28 -9.67 20.41
C GLU A 255 24.62 -10.73 19.33
N ARG A 256 24.90 -10.31 18.10
CA ARG A 256 25.26 -11.16 16.94
C ARG A 256 26.76 -11.20 16.71
#